data_AF-A0A9P8V9F3-F1
#
_entry.id   AF-A0A9P8V9F3-F1
#
_cell.length_a   1.000
_cell.length_b   1.000
_cell.length_c   1.000
_cell.angle_alpha   90.00
_cell.angle_beta   90.00
_cell.angle_gamma   90.00
#
_symmetry.space_group_name_H-M   'P 1'
#
loop_
_entity.id
_entity.type
_entity.pdbx_description
1 polymer ?
#
loop_
_entity_poly.entity_id
_entity_poly.type
_entity_poly.pdbx_seq_one_letter_code
_entity_poly.pdbx_strand_id
1 'polypeptide(L)'
;MASPEEQEWRHSLSASERFDNIERIKASLQAAGPDVAATAPSESFLLESRAYEESHSRAQYDEICRVVGLAAPALVQPRTEGHEHGQPKVTIGTYKDCQLIAGGVTSEVYKSGDKALKVIVETRNIEPHHPQREAKILATLKRPCIPLLETFRDQEQRFVLVFPLMPMTLGDLLEKGPPPLPRIRRIFRDIFTALRDLHEAGIIHRDIKPSAILLESPDGPAYLSDFGTAWHPTMSAVAEPLNGKILDIGTSSYRAPECLFGDKSYGPAVDMWAAGSMLAEACRDPPKPLFESRQAHEDGNQLGLILSIFKTLGTPTAETWPEATHFKTPPFQMYQPIAGHTWEEILPDVQADFRELIASLVRFDSKRATAANALRHVCLEDVNVWE
;
A
#
# COMPACT_ATOMS: atom_id res chain seq x y z
N MET A 1 24.84 -5.35 -26.67
CA MET A 1 24.67 -3.94 -26.28
C MET A 1 23.76 -3.32 -27.32
N ALA A 2 22.52 -3.04 -26.94
CA ALA A 2 21.50 -2.40 -27.77
C ALA A 2 21.92 -0.98 -28.15
N SER A 3 21.66 -0.54 -29.38
CA SER A 3 22.00 0.81 -29.83
C SER A 3 21.17 1.89 -29.10
N PRO A 4 21.64 3.15 -28.98
CA PRO A 4 20.90 4.25 -28.34
C PRO A 4 19.49 4.49 -28.93
N GLU A 5 19.29 4.19 -30.21
CA GLU A 5 17.97 4.28 -30.87
C GLU A 5 17.00 3.17 -30.40
N GLU A 6 17.49 2.04 -29.90
CA GLU A 6 16.65 0.90 -29.45
C GLU A 6 15.88 1.19 -28.15
N GLN A 7 16.28 2.22 -27.37
CA GLN A 7 15.62 2.61 -26.11
C GLN A 7 14.77 3.88 -26.24
N GLU A 8 15.03 4.73 -27.23
CA GLU A 8 14.36 6.03 -27.36
C GLU A 8 12.88 5.89 -27.75
N TRP A 9 12.54 4.87 -28.54
CA TRP A 9 11.15 4.63 -28.95
C TRP A 9 10.23 4.16 -27.81
N ARG A 10 10.79 3.54 -26.76
CA ARG A 10 10.04 3.13 -25.57
C ARG A 10 9.61 4.35 -24.75
N HIS A 11 10.42 5.41 -24.77
CA HIS A 11 10.10 6.68 -24.14
C HIS A 11 9.08 7.51 -24.95
N SER A 12 8.90 7.23 -26.24
CA SER A 12 7.86 7.86 -27.07
C SER A 12 6.54 7.10 -27.10
N LEU A 13 6.47 5.91 -26.48
CA LEU A 13 5.27 5.10 -26.36
C LEU A 13 4.47 5.54 -25.12
N SER A 14 3.36 6.24 -25.36
CA SER A 14 2.47 6.67 -24.28
C SER A 14 1.66 5.52 -23.70
N ALA A 15 1.24 5.65 -22.44
CA ALA A 15 0.36 4.67 -21.78
C ALA A 15 -0.96 4.46 -22.54
N SER A 16 -1.49 5.51 -23.18
CA SER A 16 -2.70 5.43 -24.01
C SER A 16 -2.48 4.55 -25.24
N GLU A 17 -1.33 4.64 -25.91
CA GLU A 17 -1.05 3.81 -27.09
C GLU A 17 -0.84 2.35 -26.72
N ARG A 18 -0.21 2.07 -25.57
CA ARG A 18 -0.09 0.70 -25.03
C ARG A 18 -1.46 0.13 -24.70
N PHE A 19 -2.33 0.93 -24.08
CA PHE A 19 -3.70 0.54 -23.77
C PHE A 19 -4.51 0.25 -25.03
N ASP A 20 -4.42 1.10 -26.06
CA ASP A 20 -5.09 0.87 -27.35
C ASP A 20 -4.60 -0.41 -28.04
N ASN A 21 -3.32 -0.77 -27.88
CA ASN A 21 -2.77 -2.03 -28.36
C ASN A 21 -3.30 -3.23 -27.56
N ILE A 22 -3.38 -3.13 -26.23
CA ILE A 22 -3.93 -4.17 -25.35
C ILE A 22 -5.41 -4.42 -25.65
N GLU A 23 -6.22 -3.36 -25.79
CA GLU A 23 -7.64 -3.50 -26.13
C GLU A 23 -7.83 -4.08 -27.54
N ARG A 24 -6.92 -3.78 -28.48
CA ARG A 24 -6.94 -4.40 -29.82
C ARG A 24 -6.61 -5.89 -29.78
N ILE A 25 -5.60 -6.29 -29.02
CA ILE A 25 -5.24 -7.71 -28.79
C ILE A 25 -6.40 -8.44 -28.12
N LYS A 26 -6.99 -7.83 -27.08
CA LYS A 26 -8.15 -8.37 -26.36
C LYS A 26 -9.37 -8.55 -27.24
N ALA A 27 -9.71 -7.55 -28.07
CA ALA A 27 -10.83 -7.65 -29.01
C ALA A 27 -10.62 -8.79 -30.02
N SER A 28 -9.39 -9.02 -30.47
CA SER A 28 -9.05 -10.16 -31.31
C SER A 28 -9.20 -11.51 -30.58
N LEU A 29 -8.72 -11.61 -29.34
CA LEU A 29 -8.82 -12.82 -28.53
C LEU A 29 -10.29 -13.18 -28.21
N GLN A 30 -11.12 -12.17 -27.96
CA GLN A 30 -12.57 -12.35 -27.75
C GLN A 30 -13.30 -12.81 -29.01
N ALA A 31 -12.82 -12.41 -30.19
CA ALA A 31 -13.35 -12.86 -31.47
C ALA A 31 -12.94 -14.31 -31.84
N ALA A 32 -11.94 -14.88 -31.17
CA ALA A 32 -11.40 -16.22 -31.45
C ALA A 32 -12.21 -17.38 -30.82
N GLY A 33 -13.19 -17.10 -29.95
CA GLY A 33 -14.12 -18.08 -29.39
C GLY A 33 -14.41 -17.89 -27.90
N PRO A 34 -15.47 -18.53 -27.37
CA PRO A 34 -15.96 -18.31 -26.00
C PRO A 34 -15.02 -18.78 -24.89
N ASP A 35 -14.20 -19.83 -25.12
CA ASP A 35 -13.23 -20.32 -24.12
C ASP A 35 -12.03 -19.38 -23.95
N VAL A 36 -11.62 -18.69 -25.02
CA VAL A 36 -10.50 -17.72 -25.01
C VAL A 36 -10.98 -16.36 -24.49
N ALA A 37 -12.26 -16.03 -24.64
CA ALA A 37 -12.83 -14.76 -24.17
C ALA A 37 -12.74 -14.58 -22.64
N ALA A 38 -12.72 -15.68 -21.87
CA ALA A 38 -12.58 -15.65 -20.42
C ALA A 38 -11.15 -15.33 -19.95
N THR A 39 -10.13 -15.73 -20.72
CA THR A 39 -8.71 -15.46 -20.43
C THR A 39 -8.15 -14.26 -21.19
N ALA A 40 -8.88 -13.76 -22.18
CA ALA A 40 -8.52 -12.64 -23.04
C ALA A 40 -8.03 -11.39 -22.29
N PRO A 41 -8.60 -10.98 -21.13
CA PRO A 41 -8.09 -9.83 -20.39
C PRO A 41 -6.66 -10.06 -19.90
N SER A 42 -6.36 -11.20 -19.27
CA SER A 42 -5.03 -11.48 -18.71
C SER A 42 -4.00 -11.81 -19.80
N GLU A 43 -4.41 -12.52 -20.85
CA GLU A 43 -3.53 -12.87 -21.97
C GLU A 43 -3.15 -11.67 -22.84
N SER A 44 -4.04 -10.69 -23.02
CA SER A 44 -3.73 -9.48 -23.81
C SER A 44 -2.63 -8.64 -23.19
N PHE A 45 -2.59 -8.53 -21.85
CA PHE A 45 -1.51 -7.84 -21.13
C PHE A 45 -0.17 -8.57 -21.25
N LEU A 46 -0.16 -9.89 -21.11
CA LEU A 46 1.07 -10.70 -21.21
C LEU A 46 1.67 -10.63 -22.62
N LEU A 47 0.82 -10.67 -23.64
CA LEU A 47 1.25 -10.60 -25.04
C LEU A 47 1.80 -9.23 -25.40
N GLU A 48 1.17 -8.15 -24.94
CA GLU A 48 1.69 -6.80 -25.15
C GLU A 48 3.00 -6.57 -24.37
N SER A 49 3.09 -7.07 -23.14
CA SER A 49 4.31 -6.94 -22.32
C SER A 49 5.50 -7.66 -22.96
N ARG A 50 5.30 -8.88 -23.47
CA ARG A 50 6.34 -9.59 -24.24
C ARG A 50 6.70 -8.85 -25.52
N ALA A 51 5.71 -8.34 -26.26
CA ALA A 51 5.97 -7.55 -27.47
C ALA A 51 6.81 -6.30 -27.15
N TYR A 52 6.55 -5.64 -26.02
CA TYR A 52 7.30 -4.47 -25.57
C TYR A 52 8.75 -4.80 -25.15
N GLU A 53 8.96 -5.95 -24.48
CA GLU A 53 10.27 -6.41 -24.03
C GLU A 53 11.13 -6.94 -25.19
N GLU A 54 10.53 -7.73 -26.08
CA GLU A 54 11.24 -8.44 -27.16
C GLU A 54 11.45 -7.58 -28.43
N SER A 55 10.76 -6.43 -28.56
CA SER A 55 10.90 -5.55 -29.73
C SER A 55 12.14 -4.66 -29.66
N HIS A 56 12.84 -4.54 -30.77
CA HIS A 56 14.01 -3.68 -30.91
C HIS A 56 13.67 -2.33 -31.58
N SER A 57 12.44 -2.13 -32.06
CA SER A 57 11.97 -0.86 -32.63
C SER A 57 10.45 -0.68 -32.47
N ARG A 58 9.96 0.56 -32.55
CA ARG A 58 8.51 0.87 -32.51
C ARG A 58 7.73 0.15 -33.61
N ALA A 59 8.26 0.11 -34.83
CA ALA A 59 7.61 -0.55 -35.94
C ALA A 59 7.46 -2.07 -35.72
N GLN A 60 8.47 -2.71 -35.10
CA GLN A 60 8.41 -4.12 -34.73
C GLN A 60 7.37 -4.37 -33.63
N TYR A 61 7.32 -3.51 -32.62
CA TYR A 61 6.33 -3.58 -31.54
C TYR A 61 4.89 -3.42 -32.06
N ASP A 62 4.65 -2.40 -32.88
CA ASP A 62 3.33 -2.12 -33.45
C ASP A 62 2.88 -3.28 -34.36
N GLU A 63 3.80 -3.89 -35.11
CA GLU A 63 3.49 -5.04 -35.97
C GLU A 63 3.23 -6.30 -35.15
N ILE A 64 3.98 -6.59 -34.08
CA ILE A 64 3.69 -7.72 -33.19
C ILE A 64 2.31 -7.54 -32.53
N CYS A 65 1.99 -6.34 -32.02
CA CYS A 65 0.68 -6.07 -31.44
C CYS A 65 -0.46 -6.16 -32.48
N ARG A 66 -0.17 -5.94 -33.76
CA ARG A 66 -1.12 -6.10 -34.87
C ARG A 66 -1.28 -7.56 -35.31
N VAL A 67 -0.19 -8.32 -35.41
CA VAL A 67 -0.15 -9.72 -35.88
C VAL A 67 -0.63 -10.71 -34.82
N VAL A 68 -0.33 -10.46 -33.54
CA VAL A 68 -0.93 -11.20 -32.42
C VAL A 68 -2.46 -11.04 -32.42
N GLY A 69 -2.98 -9.96 -33.00
CA GLY A 69 -4.40 -9.74 -33.28
C GLY A 69 -4.94 -10.42 -34.54
N LEU A 70 -4.15 -11.23 -35.26
CA LEU A 70 -4.58 -11.89 -36.52
C LEU A 70 -4.18 -13.37 -36.62
N ALA A 71 -3.24 -13.85 -35.82
CA ALA A 71 -2.80 -15.24 -35.86
C ALA A 71 -2.65 -15.83 -34.45
N ALA A 72 -3.62 -16.63 -34.04
CA ALA A 72 -3.43 -17.63 -33.00
C ALA A 72 -3.16 -18.99 -33.68
N PRO A 73 -1.97 -19.59 -33.53
CA PRO A 73 -1.83 -21.03 -33.55
C PRO A 73 -1.63 -21.54 -32.12
N ALA A 74 -2.41 -22.56 -31.78
CA ALA A 74 -2.27 -23.33 -30.55
C ALA A 74 -0.81 -23.77 -30.33
N LEU A 75 -0.21 -23.33 -29.23
CA LEU A 75 1.08 -23.83 -28.78
C LEU A 75 0.91 -24.73 -27.55
N VAL A 76 1.24 -25.98 -27.80
CA VAL A 76 1.33 -27.12 -26.90
C VAL A 76 2.18 -26.78 -25.68
N GLN A 77 1.66 -27.06 -24.47
CA GLN A 77 2.45 -27.04 -23.24
C GLN A 77 3.51 -28.15 -23.29
N PRO A 78 4.81 -27.88 -23.05
CA PRO A 78 5.74 -28.94 -22.73
C PRO A 78 5.46 -29.43 -21.31
N ARG A 79 5.22 -30.75 -21.19
CA ARG A 79 5.28 -31.47 -19.92
C ARG A 79 6.60 -31.15 -19.24
N THR A 80 6.56 -30.57 -18.04
CA THR A 80 7.70 -30.48 -17.15
C THR A 80 8.00 -31.86 -16.59
N GLU A 81 8.97 -32.55 -17.18
CA GLU A 81 9.75 -33.55 -16.47
C GLU A 81 10.62 -32.83 -15.43
N GLY A 82 10.70 -33.44 -14.25
CA GLY A 82 11.32 -32.85 -13.07
C GLY A 82 12.79 -32.54 -13.27
N HIS A 83 13.15 -31.27 -13.10
CA HIS A 83 14.50 -30.85 -12.77
C HIS A 83 14.44 -29.98 -11.51
N GLU A 84 14.73 -30.60 -10.36
CA GLU A 84 15.25 -29.88 -9.21
C GLU A 84 16.57 -29.22 -9.64
N HIS A 85 16.55 -27.92 -9.88
CA HIS A 85 17.75 -27.09 -9.98
C HIS A 85 17.68 -26.06 -8.87
N GLY A 86 18.60 -26.16 -7.91
CA GLY A 86 18.70 -25.28 -6.76
C GLY A 86 18.76 -23.82 -7.20
N GLN A 87 17.91 -22.98 -6.61
CA GLN A 87 17.91 -21.54 -6.84
C GLN A 87 19.33 -20.96 -6.63
N PRO A 88 19.77 -20.00 -7.45
CA PRO A 88 21.07 -19.37 -7.27
C PRO A 88 21.16 -18.76 -5.86
N LYS A 89 22.21 -19.12 -5.13
CA LYS A 89 22.47 -18.61 -3.78
C LYS A 89 22.88 -17.15 -3.85
N VAL A 90 21.91 -16.23 -3.73
CA VAL A 90 22.16 -14.79 -3.73
C VAL A 90 22.92 -14.41 -2.45
N THR A 91 23.95 -13.58 -2.59
CA THR A 91 24.73 -13.03 -1.46
C THR A 91 24.64 -11.52 -1.51
N ILE A 92 24.24 -10.89 -0.40
CA ILE A 92 24.07 -9.43 -0.29
C ILE A 92 24.98 -8.94 0.85
N GLY A 93 26.06 -8.25 0.50
CA GLY A 93 27.09 -7.87 1.47
C GLY A 93 27.69 -9.11 2.16
N THR A 94 27.60 -9.18 3.48
CA THR A 94 28.04 -10.32 4.30
C THR A 94 26.99 -11.43 4.44
N TYR A 95 25.75 -11.19 3.99
CA TYR A 95 24.62 -12.10 4.14
C TYR A 95 24.58 -13.11 3.00
N LYS A 96 24.56 -14.40 3.35
CA LYS A 96 24.57 -15.53 2.41
C LYS A 96 23.18 -16.17 2.33
N ASP A 97 22.98 -17.00 1.31
CA ASP A 97 21.75 -17.77 1.10
C ASP A 97 20.49 -16.87 1.14
N CYS A 98 20.58 -15.69 0.52
CA CYS A 98 19.49 -14.72 0.50
C CYS A 98 18.35 -15.20 -0.41
N GLN A 99 17.12 -15.21 0.11
CA GLN A 99 15.92 -15.62 -0.62
C GLN A 99 14.97 -14.43 -0.75
N LEU A 100 14.54 -14.09 -1.96
CA LEU A 100 13.56 -13.03 -2.17
C LEU A 100 12.22 -13.43 -1.51
N ILE A 101 11.68 -12.58 -0.66
CA ILE A 101 10.40 -12.80 0.04
C ILE A 101 9.33 -11.77 -0.32
N ALA A 102 9.71 -10.58 -0.77
CA ALA A 102 8.77 -9.56 -1.26
C ALA A 102 9.46 -8.64 -2.27
N GLY A 103 8.71 -8.16 -3.26
CA GLY A 103 9.14 -7.15 -4.22
C GLY A 103 8.19 -5.96 -4.19
N GLY A 104 8.73 -4.76 -4.41
CA GLY A 104 7.95 -3.53 -4.50
C GLY A 104 8.60 -2.54 -5.47
N VAL A 105 7.95 -1.41 -5.70
CA VAL A 105 8.36 -0.41 -6.70
C VAL A 105 9.78 0.13 -6.43
N THR A 106 10.14 0.34 -5.17
CA THR A 106 11.42 0.97 -4.79
C THR A 106 12.44 0.00 -4.18
N SER A 107 11.99 -1.16 -3.71
CA SER A 107 12.83 -2.10 -2.97
C SER A 107 12.39 -3.54 -3.11
N GLU A 108 13.36 -4.44 -2.99
CA GLU A 108 13.17 -5.88 -2.83
C GLU A 108 13.57 -6.28 -1.41
N VAL A 109 12.84 -7.24 -0.83
CA VAL A 109 13.11 -7.74 0.52
C VAL A 109 13.57 -9.18 0.43
N TYR A 110 14.76 -9.45 0.97
CA TYR A 110 15.36 -10.77 1.03
C TYR A 110 15.42 -11.29 2.47
N LYS A 111 15.19 -12.58 2.64
CA LYS A 111 15.46 -13.31 3.88
C LYS A 111 16.87 -13.88 3.87
N SER A 112 17.61 -13.70 4.97
CA SER A 112 18.87 -14.42 5.24
C SER A 112 18.92 -14.80 6.71
N GLY A 113 18.80 -16.10 7.02
CA GLY A 113 18.69 -16.58 8.40
C GLY A 113 17.47 -16.00 9.12
N ASP A 114 17.71 -15.30 10.22
CA ASP A 114 16.72 -14.59 11.04
C ASP A 114 16.58 -13.10 10.67
N LYS A 115 17.16 -12.68 9.53
CA LYS A 115 17.17 -11.28 9.07
C LYS A 115 16.36 -11.09 7.79
N ALA A 116 15.80 -9.89 7.68
CA ALA A 116 15.20 -9.35 6.46
C ALA A 116 16.05 -8.18 5.95
N LEU A 117 16.41 -8.21 4.67
CA LEU A 117 17.23 -7.22 3.99
C LEU A 117 16.36 -6.49 2.96
N LYS A 118 16.03 -5.22 3.23
CA LYS A 118 15.37 -4.34 2.26
C LYS A 118 16.45 -3.71 1.37
N VAL A 119 16.58 -4.23 0.16
CA VAL A 119 17.52 -3.77 -0.87
C VAL A 119 16.81 -2.73 -1.73
N ILE A 120 17.37 -1.52 -1.80
CA ILE A 120 16.84 -0.47 -2.67
C ILE A 120 17.29 -0.74 -4.10
N VAL A 121 16.33 -1.02 -4.99
CA VAL A 121 16.58 -1.41 -6.39
C VAL A 121 16.33 -0.28 -7.37
N GLU A 122 15.47 0.68 -7.03
CA GLU A 122 15.26 1.88 -7.84
C GLU A 122 16.23 2.98 -7.41
N THR A 123 16.96 3.53 -8.39
CA THR A 123 17.98 4.56 -8.17
C THR A 123 17.44 5.98 -8.43
N ARG A 124 16.29 6.10 -9.09
CA ARG A 124 15.60 7.36 -9.30
C ARG A 124 14.84 7.78 -8.04
N ASN A 125 14.77 9.09 -7.82
CA ASN A 125 14.00 9.65 -6.72
C ASN A 125 12.50 9.51 -7.02
N ILE A 126 11.84 8.56 -6.36
CA ILE A 126 10.37 8.41 -6.40
C ILE A 126 9.82 9.08 -5.16
N GLU A 127 9.34 10.31 -5.29
CA GLU A 127 8.64 10.98 -4.19
C GLU A 127 7.35 10.21 -3.83
N PRO A 128 7.00 10.06 -2.54
CA PRO A 128 7.68 10.54 -1.33
C PRO A 128 8.74 9.58 -0.76
N HIS A 129 9.05 8.47 -1.43
CA HIS A 129 9.98 7.45 -0.96
C HIS A 129 11.41 7.97 -0.87
N HIS A 130 12.01 7.94 0.33
CA HIS A 130 13.37 8.41 0.54
C HIS A 130 14.16 7.47 1.47
N PRO A 131 14.90 6.48 0.92
CA PRO A 131 15.53 5.43 1.73
C PRO A 131 16.52 5.91 2.80
N GLN A 132 17.32 6.96 2.51
CA GLN A 132 18.24 7.52 3.51
C GLN A 132 17.50 8.27 4.63
N ARG A 133 16.34 8.86 4.33
CA ARG A 133 15.49 9.49 5.34
C ARG A 133 14.81 8.41 6.18
N GLU A 134 14.29 7.36 5.56
CA GLU A 134 13.76 6.17 6.23
C GLU A 134 14.76 5.62 7.25
N ALA A 135 16.01 5.37 6.84
CA ALA A 135 17.05 4.90 7.76
C ALA A 135 17.32 5.86 8.93
N LYS A 136 17.37 7.18 8.67
CA LYS A 136 17.58 8.20 9.71
C LYS A 136 16.41 8.28 10.69
N ILE A 137 15.18 8.18 10.19
CA ILE A 137 13.97 8.16 11.02
C ILE A 137 13.99 6.90 11.89
N LEU A 138 14.12 5.72 11.28
CA LEU A 138 14.16 4.42 11.96
C LEU A 138 15.20 4.37 13.08
N ALA A 139 16.39 4.96 12.87
CA ALA A 139 17.44 5.00 13.88
C ALA A 139 17.06 5.76 15.16
N THR A 140 16.00 6.59 15.13
CA THR A 140 15.48 7.31 16.31
C THR A 140 14.35 6.58 17.02
N LEU A 141 13.78 5.55 16.40
CA LEU A 141 12.56 4.90 16.88
C LEU A 141 12.87 3.78 17.87
N LYS A 142 11.86 3.47 18.70
CA LYS A 142 11.88 2.37 19.67
C LYS A 142 10.73 1.41 19.38
N ARG A 143 10.75 0.26 20.04
CA ARG A 143 9.61 -0.67 20.01
C ARG A 143 8.34 0.06 20.50
N PRO A 144 7.19 -0.13 19.84
CA PRO A 144 6.89 -1.17 18.85
C PRO A 144 7.06 -0.74 17.37
N CYS A 145 8.04 0.11 17.02
CA CYS A 145 8.52 0.21 15.64
C CYS A 145 9.56 -0.89 15.35
N ILE A 146 9.64 -1.38 14.11
CA ILE A 146 10.63 -2.38 13.70
C ILE A 146 12.06 -1.83 13.93
N PRO A 147 12.94 -2.57 14.64
CA PRO A 147 14.27 -2.07 14.90
C PRO A 147 15.14 -2.20 13.64
N LEU A 148 15.75 -1.09 13.22
CA LEU A 148 16.80 -1.10 12.21
C LEU A 148 18.09 -1.62 12.84
N LEU A 149 18.59 -2.76 12.34
CA LEU A 149 19.80 -3.40 12.88
C LEU A 149 21.06 -2.77 12.31
N GLU A 150 21.08 -2.56 11.01
CA GLU A 150 22.20 -1.90 10.32
C GLU A 150 21.79 -1.39 8.93
N THR A 151 22.68 -0.59 8.34
CA THR A 151 22.60 -0.17 6.93
C THR A 151 23.95 -0.28 6.28
N PHE A 152 24.00 -0.72 5.02
CA PHE A 152 25.24 -0.77 4.24
C PHE A 152 24.97 -0.58 2.74
N ARG A 153 26.04 -0.53 1.95
CA ARG A 153 25.97 -0.65 0.49
C ARG A 153 26.51 -2.00 0.06
N ASP A 154 25.75 -2.73 -0.76
CA ASP A 154 26.17 -4.03 -1.25
C ASP A 154 27.23 -3.93 -2.37
N GLN A 155 27.57 -5.06 -2.98
CA GLN A 155 28.59 -5.11 -4.03
C GLN A 155 28.19 -4.34 -5.30
N GLU A 156 26.90 -4.14 -5.52
CA GLU A 156 26.35 -3.36 -6.64
C GLU A 156 26.08 -1.90 -6.25
N GLN A 157 26.59 -1.44 -5.09
CA GLN A 157 26.37 -0.11 -4.52
C GLN A 157 24.90 0.19 -4.18
N ARG A 158 24.03 -0.81 -4.10
CA ARG A 158 22.64 -0.63 -3.66
C ARG A 158 22.61 -0.38 -2.16
N PHE A 159 21.75 0.54 -1.73
CA PHE A 159 21.56 0.81 -0.30
C PHE A 159 20.70 -0.30 0.30
N VAL A 160 21.12 -0.83 1.46
CA VAL A 160 20.46 -1.96 2.12
C VAL A 160 20.17 -1.59 3.57
N LEU A 161 18.94 -1.88 4.01
CA LEU A 161 18.51 -1.79 5.41
C LEU A 161 18.26 -3.21 5.94
N VAL A 162 18.77 -3.51 7.14
CA VAL A 162 18.63 -4.84 7.76
C VAL A 162 17.72 -4.78 8.98
N PHE A 163 16.78 -5.71 9.04
CA PHE A 163 15.79 -5.84 10.10
C PHE A 163 15.74 -7.27 10.65
N PRO A 164 15.18 -7.50 11.85
CA PRO A 164 14.73 -8.83 12.23
C PRO A 164 13.67 -9.34 11.25
N LEU A 165 13.75 -10.60 10.88
CA LEU A 165 12.70 -11.26 10.11
C LEU A 165 11.50 -11.54 11.00
N MET A 166 10.32 -11.05 10.59
CA MET A 166 9.06 -11.39 11.20
C MET A 166 8.36 -12.49 10.38
N PRO A 167 7.71 -13.48 11.00
CA PRO A 167 7.11 -14.61 10.29
C PRO A 167 5.87 -14.27 9.45
N MET A 168 5.19 -13.17 9.75
CA MET A 168 3.99 -12.76 9.02
C MET A 168 3.67 -11.27 9.20
N THR A 169 2.79 -10.76 8.34
CA THR A 169 2.14 -9.46 8.46
C THR A 169 0.74 -9.58 9.06
N LEU A 170 0.13 -8.46 9.46
CA LEU A 170 -1.30 -8.43 9.76
C LEU A 170 -2.13 -8.79 8.52
N GLY A 171 -1.68 -8.41 7.33
CA GLY A 171 -2.32 -8.82 6.06
C GLY A 171 -2.45 -10.33 5.95
N ASP A 172 -1.33 -11.06 6.13
CA ASP A 172 -1.29 -12.53 6.06
C ASP A 172 -2.19 -13.18 7.13
N LEU A 173 -2.39 -12.51 8.26
CA LEU A 173 -3.29 -12.96 9.31
C LEU A 173 -4.76 -12.75 8.91
N LEU A 174 -5.09 -11.60 8.33
CA LEU A 174 -6.45 -11.26 7.88
C LEU A 174 -6.92 -12.12 6.69
N GLU A 175 -6.00 -12.53 5.81
CA GLU A 175 -6.30 -13.47 4.73
C GLU A 175 -6.80 -14.83 5.24
N LYS A 176 -6.46 -15.21 6.47
CA LYS A 176 -6.90 -16.45 7.10
C LYS A 176 -8.27 -16.33 7.78
N GLY A 177 -8.85 -15.12 7.81
CA GLY A 177 -10.09 -14.80 8.51
C GLY A 177 -9.87 -13.82 9.67
N PRO A 178 -10.96 -13.39 10.32
CA PRO A 178 -10.89 -12.39 11.37
C PRO A 178 -10.18 -12.94 12.62
N PRO A 179 -9.17 -12.24 13.16
CA PRO A 179 -8.56 -12.65 14.41
C PRO A 179 -9.55 -12.49 15.57
N PRO A 180 -9.46 -13.32 16.63
CA PRO A 180 -10.27 -13.11 17.83
C PRO A 180 -10.03 -11.72 18.45
N LEU A 181 -11.07 -11.11 19.01
CA LEU A 181 -10.98 -9.75 19.58
C LEU A 181 -9.83 -9.53 20.59
N PRO A 182 -9.48 -10.48 21.49
CA PRO A 182 -8.31 -10.32 22.36
C PRO A 182 -6.98 -10.18 21.61
N ARG A 183 -6.89 -10.79 20.42
CA ARG A 183 -5.72 -10.67 19.54
C ARG A 183 -5.72 -9.32 18.82
N ILE A 184 -6.88 -8.90 18.27
CA ILE A 184 -7.03 -7.56 17.68
C ILE A 184 -6.64 -6.48 18.70
N ARG A 185 -7.15 -6.57 19.94
CA ARG A 185 -6.80 -5.66 21.04
C ARG A 185 -5.29 -5.52 21.24
N ARG A 186 -4.57 -6.65 21.39
CA ARG A 186 -3.12 -6.64 21.61
C ARG A 186 -2.36 -6.01 20.44
N ILE A 187 -2.69 -6.41 19.20
CA ILE A 187 -2.07 -5.89 17.99
C ILE A 187 -2.30 -4.37 17.87
N PHE A 188 -3.54 -3.91 18.03
CA PHE A 188 -3.85 -2.49 17.89
C PHE A 188 -3.32 -1.64 19.04
N ARG A 189 -3.18 -2.20 20.25
CA ARG A 189 -2.47 -1.51 21.33
C ARG A 189 -1.01 -1.25 20.97
N ASP A 190 -0.31 -2.23 20.38
CA ASP A 190 1.07 -2.04 19.92
C ASP A 190 1.12 -0.99 18.79
N ILE A 191 0.21 -1.05 17.82
CA ILE A 191 0.11 -0.07 16.71
C ILE A 191 -0.12 1.35 17.24
N PHE A 192 -1.11 1.55 18.12
CA PHE A 192 -1.38 2.88 18.67
C PHE A 192 -0.27 3.35 19.62
N THR A 193 0.47 2.44 20.26
CA THR A 193 1.67 2.80 21.02
C THR A 193 2.76 3.33 20.09
N ALA A 194 3.04 2.66 18.96
CA ALA A 194 3.99 3.15 17.96
C ALA A 194 3.54 4.52 17.40
N LEU A 195 2.27 4.66 17.02
CA LEU A 195 1.74 5.91 16.48
C LEU A 195 1.82 7.06 17.49
N ARG A 196 1.50 6.83 18.77
CA ARG A 196 1.65 7.85 19.81
C ARG A 196 3.09 8.36 19.85
N ASP A 197 4.06 7.45 19.94
CA ASP A 197 5.47 7.82 20.07
C ASP A 197 5.99 8.56 18.81
N LEU A 198 5.55 8.15 17.61
CA LEU A 198 5.83 8.86 16.36
C LEU A 198 5.25 10.27 16.35
N HIS A 199 3.96 10.39 16.71
CA HIS A 199 3.22 11.63 16.64
C HIS A 199 3.72 12.64 17.69
N GLU A 200 4.14 12.18 18.86
CA GLU A 200 4.82 13.00 19.88
C GLU A 200 6.17 13.55 19.40
N ALA A 201 6.89 12.80 18.55
CA ALA A 201 8.10 13.27 17.87
C ALA A 201 7.81 14.13 16.62
N GLY A 202 6.53 14.36 16.28
CA GLY A 202 6.10 15.09 15.09
C GLY A 202 6.27 14.31 13.77
N ILE A 203 6.55 13.00 13.85
CA ILE A 203 6.72 12.13 12.69
C ILE A 203 5.34 11.66 12.21
N ILE A 204 5.14 11.64 10.89
CA ILE A 204 3.93 11.11 10.25
C ILE A 204 4.35 9.90 9.42
N HIS A 205 3.72 8.74 9.62
CA HIS A 205 4.10 7.51 8.93
C HIS A 205 3.67 7.52 7.45
N ARG A 206 2.44 7.95 7.17
CA ARG A 206 1.87 8.16 5.83
C ARG A 206 1.60 6.91 4.99
N ASP A 207 1.74 5.71 5.54
CA ASP A 207 1.42 4.46 4.83
C ASP A 207 1.03 3.32 5.78
N ILE A 208 0.14 3.61 6.73
CA ILE A 208 -0.42 2.60 7.64
C ILE A 208 -1.37 1.68 6.86
N LYS A 209 -1.08 0.38 6.86
CA LYS A 209 -1.86 -0.68 6.19
C LYS A 209 -1.49 -2.06 6.75
N PRO A 210 -2.28 -3.12 6.51
CA PRO A 210 -2.02 -4.45 7.06
C PRO A 210 -0.62 -5.01 6.74
N SER A 211 -0.08 -4.78 5.55
CA SER A 211 1.25 -5.25 5.16
C SER A 211 2.40 -4.49 5.82
N ALA A 212 2.15 -3.29 6.38
CA ALA A 212 3.13 -2.53 7.15
C ALA A 212 3.20 -2.96 8.62
N ILE A 213 2.26 -3.80 9.09
CA ILE A 213 2.24 -4.31 10.46
C ILE A 213 2.86 -5.72 10.48
N LEU A 214 4.06 -5.84 11.02
CA LEU A 214 4.77 -7.12 11.14
C LEU A 214 4.47 -7.78 12.49
N LEU A 215 4.29 -9.09 12.51
CA LEU A 215 3.95 -9.85 13.72
C LEU A 215 5.07 -10.83 14.06
N GLU A 216 5.61 -10.77 15.28
CA GLU A 216 6.61 -11.72 15.77
C GLU A 216 6.02 -13.12 16.03
N SER A 217 4.72 -13.17 16.33
CA SER A 217 3.91 -14.39 16.36
C SER A 217 2.45 -14.05 16.01
N PRO A 218 1.56 -15.03 15.74
CA PRO A 218 0.14 -14.77 15.54
C PRO A 218 -0.52 -13.99 16.69
N ASP A 219 0.03 -14.05 17.90
CA ASP A 219 -0.48 -13.37 19.09
C ASP A 219 0.27 -12.06 19.42
N GLY A 220 1.20 -11.66 18.56
CA GLY A 220 2.07 -10.49 18.73
C GLY A 220 3.42 -10.83 19.41
N PRO A 221 4.19 -9.81 19.81
CA PRO A 221 3.90 -8.38 19.62
C PRO A 221 3.87 -7.96 18.15
N ALA A 222 3.17 -6.86 17.87
CA ALA A 222 3.12 -6.25 16.55
C ALA A 222 4.16 -5.13 16.42
N TYR A 223 4.73 -4.96 15.23
CA TYR A 223 5.73 -3.95 14.92
C TYR A 223 5.30 -3.14 13.70
N LEU A 224 5.32 -1.81 13.84
CA LEU A 224 5.13 -0.91 12.71
C LEU A 224 6.38 -0.84 11.85
N SER A 225 6.23 -0.98 10.53
CA SER A 225 7.32 -1.03 9.55
C SER A 225 7.02 -0.19 8.31
N ASP A 226 8.00 -0.10 7.41
CA ASP A 226 7.93 0.64 6.14
C ASP A 226 7.80 2.16 6.28
N PHE A 227 8.90 2.79 6.74
CA PHE A 227 9.00 4.24 6.90
C PHE A 227 9.47 4.93 5.62
N GLY A 228 9.41 4.25 4.47
CA GLY A 228 9.88 4.76 3.18
C GLY A 228 9.22 6.08 2.81
N THR A 229 7.94 6.23 3.13
CA THR A 229 7.16 7.45 2.89
C THR A 229 7.08 8.36 4.10
N ALA A 230 7.74 8.10 5.25
CA ALA A 230 7.52 8.90 6.45
C ALA A 230 7.94 10.38 6.31
N TRP A 231 7.22 11.28 6.98
CA TRP A 231 7.54 12.70 7.06
C TRP A 231 8.06 13.08 8.45
N HIS A 232 9.12 13.88 8.51
CA HIS A 232 9.70 14.37 9.76
C HIS A 232 9.95 15.88 9.68
N PRO A 233 9.64 16.66 10.74
CA PRO A 233 9.67 18.13 10.70
C PRO A 233 11.02 18.74 10.34
N THR A 234 12.13 18.15 10.79
CA THR A 234 13.48 18.61 10.40
C THR A 234 14.06 17.85 9.20
N MET A 235 13.98 16.51 9.17
CA MET A 235 14.60 15.70 8.11
C MET A 235 13.90 15.82 6.75
N SER A 236 12.63 16.23 6.71
CA SER A 236 11.87 16.43 5.47
C SER A 236 11.79 17.89 5.02
N ALA A 237 11.93 18.87 5.93
CA ALA A 237 11.58 20.27 5.68
C ALA A 237 12.16 20.90 4.41
N VAL A 238 13.38 20.52 4.01
CA VAL A 238 14.03 21.08 2.81
C VAL A 238 13.36 20.61 1.52
N ALA A 239 13.05 19.32 1.42
CA ALA A 239 12.41 18.75 0.23
C ALA A 239 10.88 18.87 0.29
N GLU A 240 10.32 18.86 1.50
CA GLU A 240 8.90 18.74 1.75
C GLU A 240 8.50 19.58 2.98
N PRO A 241 8.29 20.91 2.80
CA PRO A 241 7.98 21.82 3.90
C PRO A 241 6.60 21.55 4.50
N LEU A 242 6.36 22.05 5.72
CA LEU A 242 5.17 21.75 6.52
C LEU A 242 3.82 21.99 5.79
N ASN A 243 3.71 23.05 4.98
CA ASN A 243 2.48 23.37 4.24
C ASN A 243 2.57 23.02 2.74
N GLY A 244 3.58 22.24 2.37
CA GLY A 244 3.86 21.82 0.99
C GLY A 244 4.04 20.32 0.89
N LYS A 245 3.42 19.54 1.78
CA LYS A 245 3.57 18.08 1.77
C LYS A 245 3.01 17.45 0.50
N ILE A 246 3.66 16.37 0.09
CA ILE A 246 3.27 15.50 -1.02
C ILE A 246 1.95 14.83 -0.65
N LEU A 247 0.99 14.91 -1.56
CA LEU A 247 -0.35 14.38 -1.35
C LEU A 247 -0.43 12.90 -1.71
N ASP A 248 0.50 12.40 -2.53
CA ASP A 248 0.56 11.01 -2.97
C ASP A 248 1.17 10.08 -1.93
N ILE A 249 0.38 9.90 -0.88
CA ILE A 249 0.68 9.09 0.29
C ILE A 249 -0.49 8.17 0.61
N GLY A 250 -0.18 7.08 1.32
CA GLY A 250 -1.15 6.08 1.74
C GLY A 250 -1.60 5.17 0.61
N THR A 251 -1.67 3.88 0.92
CA THR A 251 -2.26 2.89 0.02
C THR A 251 -3.77 3.14 -0.15
N SER A 252 -4.30 2.99 -1.36
CA SER A 252 -5.59 3.54 -1.80
C SER A 252 -6.73 3.37 -0.79
N SER A 253 -6.99 2.19 -0.23
CA SER A 253 -8.13 1.96 0.68
C SER A 253 -8.00 2.63 2.07
N TYR A 254 -6.81 3.05 2.48
CA TYR A 254 -6.52 3.62 3.81
C TYR A 254 -6.22 5.11 3.77
N ARG A 255 -6.28 5.74 2.60
CA ARG A 255 -5.91 7.14 2.41
C ARG A 255 -6.96 8.07 3.01
N ALA A 256 -6.49 9.03 3.81
CA ALA A 256 -7.34 10.00 4.50
C ALA A 256 -7.96 11.02 3.53
N PRO A 257 -9.20 11.49 3.79
CA PRO A 257 -9.92 12.34 2.85
C PRO A 257 -9.26 13.71 2.66
N GLU A 258 -8.63 14.30 3.67
CA GLU A 258 -7.91 15.57 3.54
C GLU A 258 -6.81 15.52 2.45
N CYS A 259 -6.13 14.38 2.30
CA CYS A 259 -5.12 14.20 1.26
C CYS A 259 -5.76 14.11 -0.13
N LEU A 260 -6.95 13.52 -0.24
CA LEU A 260 -7.70 13.39 -1.49
C LEU A 260 -8.25 14.74 -1.98
N PHE A 261 -8.53 15.66 -1.05
CA PHE A 261 -8.96 17.03 -1.35
C PHE A 261 -7.80 18.04 -1.40
N GLY A 262 -6.56 17.56 -1.36
CA GLY A 262 -5.38 18.34 -1.66
C GLY A 262 -4.87 19.23 -0.53
N ASP A 263 -5.24 18.96 0.72
CA ASP A 263 -4.69 19.67 1.87
C ASP A 263 -3.22 19.29 2.08
N LYS A 264 -2.29 20.19 1.73
CA LYS A 264 -0.84 19.99 1.91
C LYS A 264 -0.35 20.28 3.32
N SER A 265 -1.23 20.71 4.22
CA SER A 265 -0.93 21.00 5.63
C SER A 265 -1.27 19.82 6.55
N TYR A 266 -1.67 18.67 5.99
CA TYR A 266 -2.05 17.49 6.76
C TYR A 266 -1.02 17.10 7.84
N GLY A 267 -1.55 16.53 8.92
CA GLY A 267 -0.79 16.15 10.10
C GLY A 267 -0.94 14.67 10.47
N PRO A 268 -0.56 14.30 11.71
CA PRO A 268 -0.66 12.93 12.22
C PRO A 268 -2.03 12.26 12.10
N ALA A 269 -3.11 13.05 11.97
CA ALA A 269 -4.47 12.56 11.81
C ALA A 269 -4.62 11.60 10.60
N VAL A 270 -3.81 11.72 9.55
CA VAL A 270 -3.86 10.82 8.39
C VAL A 270 -3.53 9.37 8.77
N ASP A 271 -2.60 9.17 9.70
CA ASP A 271 -2.24 7.83 10.20
C ASP A 271 -3.38 7.26 11.06
N MET A 272 -4.08 8.13 11.80
CA MET A 272 -5.20 7.72 12.65
C MET A 272 -6.42 7.27 11.83
N TRP A 273 -6.68 7.93 10.70
CA TRP A 273 -7.71 7.49 9.75
C TRP A 273 -7.40 6.11 9.19
N ALA A 274 -6.15 5.91 8.75
CA ALA A 274 -5.69 4.65 8.21
C ALA A 274 -5.74 3.53 9.27
N ALA A 275 -5.30 3.80 10.50
CA ALA A 275 -5.39 2.86 11.62
C ALA A 275 -6.83 2.50 11.99
N GLY A 276 -7.75 3.47 12.01
CA GLY A 276 -9.19 3.23 12.22
C GLY A 276 -9.81 2.38 11.12
N SER A 277 -9.46 2.64 9.86
CA SER A 277 -9.92 1.87 8.71
C SER A 277 -9.40 0.43 8.75
N MET A 278 -8.14 0.23 9.15
CA MET A 278 -7.53 -1.08 9.35
C MET A 278 -8.14 -1.83 10.54
N LEU A 279 -8.51 -1.13 11.62
CA LEU A 279 -9.22 -1.72 12.76
C LEU A 279 -10.61 -2.22 12.35
N ALA A 280 -11.34 -1.41 11.57
CA ALA A 280 -12.62 -1.80 11.01
C ALA A 280 -12.51 -3.05 10.14
N GLU A 281 -11.49 -3.13 9.29
CA GLU A 281 -11.22 -4.33 8.48
C GLU A 281 -10.94 -5.56 9.33
N ALA A 282 -10.09 -5.43 10.36
CA ALA A 282 -9.73 -6.54 11.24
C ALA A 282 -10.92 -7.08 12.04
N CYS A 283 -11.90 -6.23 12.36
CA CYS A 283 -13.08 -6.61 13.14
C CYS A 283 -14.22 -7.25 12.31
N ARG A 284 -14.14 -7.27 10.98
CA ARG A 284 -15.19 -7.80 10.11
C ARG A 284 -14.98 -9.27 9.79
N ASP A 285 -16.09 -10.01 9.63
CA ASP A 285 -16.09 -11.39 9.16
C ASP A 285 -16.88 -11.51 7.82
N PRO A 286 -16.22 -11.78 6.68
CA PRO A 286 -14.77 -11.85 6.50
C PRO A 286 -14.09 -10.46 6.56
N PRO A 287 -12.77 -10.40 6.82
CA PRO A 287 -12.02 -9.15 6.76
C PRO A 287 -12.14 -8.51 5.37
N LYS A 288 -12.50 -7.23 5.36
CA LYS A 288 -12.62 -6.44 4.13
C LYS A 288 -12.31 -4.97 4.42
N PRO A 289 -11.55 -4.28 3.54
CA PRO A 289 -11.31 -2.85 3.68
C PRO A 289 -12.60 -2.06 3.88
N LEU A 290 -12.55 -1.06 4.75
CA LEU A 290 -13.70 -0.20 5.05
C LEU A 290 -14.14 0.62 3.83
N PHE A 291 -13.17 1.06 3.03
CA PHE A 291 -13.41 1.81 1.79
C PHE A 291 -12.84 1.04 0.61
N GLU A 292 -13.62 0.98 -0.47
CA GLU A 292 -13.21 0.30 -1.69
C GLU A 292 -12.53 1.29 -2.63
N SER A 293 -11.26 1.05 -2.94
CA SER A 293 -10.62 1.60 -4.12
C SER A 293 -10.77 0.60 -5.25
N ARG A 294 -11.75 0.80 -6.16
CA ARG A 294 -11.92 -0.10 -7.32
C ARG A 294 -10.62 -0.19 -8.13
N GLN A 295 -10.24 -1.41 -8.52
CA GLN A 295 -9.12 -1.63 -9.44
C GLN A 295 -9.56 -1.34 -10.88
N ALA A 296 -9.04 -0.24 -11.43
CA ALA A 296 -8.82 -0.10 -12.87
C ALA A 296 -7.55 0.74 -13.03
N HIS A 297 -6.43 0.00 -13.16
CA HIS A 297 -5.07 0.36 -13.60
C HIS A 297 -4.63 1.82 -13.56
N GLU A 298 -3.62 2.09 -12.72
CA GLU A 298 -2.65 3.20 -12.72
C GLU A 298 -3.24 4.62 -12.75
N ASP A 299 -3.02 5.37 -11.67
CA ASP A 299 -3.67 6.65 -11.28
C ASP A 299 -5.20 6.61 -11.00
N GLY A 300 -5.91 5.52 -11.34
CA GLY A 300 -7.35 5.33 -11.09
C GLY A 300 -7.67 4.73 -9.70
N ASN A 301 -8.47 5.34 -8.82
CA ASN A 301 -9.33 6.49 -8.97
C ASN A 301 -9.57 7.14 -7.59
N GLN A 302 -8.86 8.24 -7.26
CA GLN A 302 -9.12 9.03 -6.05
C GLN A 302 -10.62 9.38 -5.93
N LEU A 303 -11.30 9.63 -7.06
CA LEU A 303 -12.75 9.85 -7.11
C LEU A 303 -13.54 8.61 -6.67
N GLY A 304 -13.11 7.41 -7.06
CA GLY A 304 -13.72 6.15 -6.66
C GLY A 304 -13.63 5.93 -5.15
N LEU A 305 -12.46 6.22 -4.58
CA LEU A 305 -12.27 6.19 -3.13
C LEU A 305 -13.09 7.27 -2.43
N ILE A 306 -13.08 8.51 -2.92
CA ILE A 306 -13.92 9.61 -2.38
C ILE A 306 -15.39 9.19 -2.38
N LEU A 307 -15.89 8.64 -3.50
CA LEU A 307 -17.26 8.15 -3.61
C LEU A 307 -17.53 6.98 -2.65
N SER A 308 -16.57 6.07 -2.44
CA SER A 308 -16.71 5.02 -1.43
C SER A 308 -16.82 5.61 -0.03
N ILE A 309 -15.98 6.60 0.33
CA ILE A 309 -16.03 7.29 1.61
C ILE A 309 -17.39 7.97 1.80
N PHE A 310 -17.88 8.69 0.79
CA PHE A 310 -19.15 9.42 0.87
C PHE A 310 -20.38 8.51 0.88
N LYS A 311 -20.34 7.37 0.20
CA LYS A 311 -21.40 6.36 0.33
C LYS A 311 -21.44 5.74 1.72
N THR A 312 -20.28 5.57 2.36
CA THR A 312 -20.20 5.00 3.71
C THR A 312 -20.58 6.02 4.78
N LEU A 313 -19.91 7.18 4.81
CA LEU A 313 -20.03 8.17 5.89
C LEU A 313 -20.98 9.33 5.57
N GLY A 314 -21.43 9.44 4.33
CA GLY A 314 -22.18 10.59 3.82
C GLY A 314 -21.28 11.65 3.19
N THR A 315 -21.86 12.49 2.34
CA THR A 315 -21.17 13.67 1.80
C THR A 315 -20.93 14.68 2.94
N PRO A 316 -19.69 15.12 3.18
CA PRO A 316 -19.40 16.08 4.25
C PRO A 316 -20.05 17.44 3.96
N THR A 317 -20.46 18.13 5.01
CA THR A 317 -21.00 19.49 4.98
C THR A 317 -20.03 20.44 5.68
N ALA A 318 -20.29 21.75 5.62
CA ALA A 318 -19.51 22.73 6.38
C ALA A 318 -19.61 22.53 7.91
N GLU A 319 -20.62 21.79 8.39
CA GLU A 319 -20.80 21.47 9.80
C GLU A 319 -20.04 20.20 10.20
N THR A 320 -20.06 19.16 9.34
CA THR A 320 -19.39 17.88 9.62
C THR A 320 -17.91 17.88 9.26
N TRP A 321 -17.47 18.81 8.40
CA TRP A 321 -16.06 19.06 8.09
C TRP A 321 -15.76 20.56 7.91
N PRO A 322 -15.76 21.34 9.01
CA PRO A 322 -15.55 22.78 8.95
C PRO A 322 -14.23 23.20 8.30
N GLU A 323 -13.17 22.42 8.50
CA GLU A 323 -11.82 22.70 8.00
C GLU A 323 -11.78 22.68 6.46
N ALA A 324 -12.60 21.83 5.83
CA ALA A 324 -12.64 21.70 4.37
C ALA A 324 -13.21 22.92 3.65
N THR A 325 -13.80 23.88 4.37
CA THR A 325 -14.20 25.18 3.80
C THR A 325 -13.02 26.01 3.30
N HIS A 326 -11.82 25.76 3.84
CA HIS A 326 -10.58 26.44 3.46
C HIS A 326 -9.80 25.69 2.38
N PHE A 327 -10.27 24.52 1.94
CA PHE A 327 -9.62 23.77 0.88
C PHE A 327 -9.81 24.48 -0.45
N LYS A 328 -8.83 24.32 -1.35
CA LYS A 328 -8.89 24.90 -2.70
C LYS A 328 -10.15 24.48 -3.45
N THR A 329 -10.58 23.24 -3.27
CA THR A 329 -11.82 22.71 -3.84
C THR A 329 -12.63 22.04 -2.73
N PRO A 330 -13.61 22.76 -2.13
CA PRO A 330 -14.38 22.19 -1.03
C PRO A 330 -15.27 21.02 -1.49
N PRO A 331 -15.35 19.93 -0.71
CA PRO A 331 -16.07 18.72 -1.12
C PRO A 331 -17.57 18.94 -1.32
N PHE A 332 -18.17 19.85 -0.54
CA PHE A 332 -19.60 20.14 -0.57
C PHE A 332 -20.09 20.88 -1.83
N GLN A 333 -19.18 21.33 -2.70
CA GLN A 333 -19.54 21.94 -3.99
C GLN A 333 -19.42 20.97 -5.17
N MET A 334 -18.73 19.84 -4.99
CA MET A 334 -18.39 18.93 -6.07
C MET A 334 -19.38 17.77 -6.23
N TYR A 335 -20.12 17.41 -5.18
CA TYR A 335 -20.96 16.21 -5.17
C TYR A 335 -22.38 16.52 -4.70
N GLN A 336 -23.33 15.77 -5.24
CA GLN A 336 -24.68 15.75 -4.69
C GLN A 336 -24.66 15.19 -3.25
N PRO A 337 -25.49 15.71 -2.34
CA PRO A 337 -25.57 15.18 -0.98
C PRO A 337 -25.96 13.69 -0.99
N ILE A 338 -25.10 12.85 -0.42
CA ILE A 338 -25.36 11.43 -0.17
C ILE A 338 -25.56 11.28 1.34
N ALA A 339 -26.67 10.67 1.76
CA ALA A 339 -26.87 10.33 3.16
C ALA A 339 -25.89 9.22 3.56
N GLY A 340 -25.19 9.42 4.67
CA GLY A 340 -24.30 8.40 5.23
C GLY A 340 -25.07 7.31 5.96
N HIS A 341 -24.35 6.23 6.25
CA HIS A 341 -24.82 5.15 7.12
C HIS A 341 -24.40 5.40 8.57
N THR A 342 -25.17 4.86 9.50
CA THR A 342 -24.79 4.78 10.91
C THR A 342 -23.69 3.74 11.12
N TRP A 343 -22.91 3.85 12.19
CA TRP A 343 -21.85 2.86 12.48
C TRP A 343 -22.42 1.47 12.79
N GLU A 344 -23.67 1.39 13.25
CA GLU A 344 -24.45 0.17 13.38
C GLU A 344 -24.73 -0.50 12.03
N GLU A 345 -25.02 0.27 10.99
CA GLU A 345 -25.24 -0.23 9.64
C GLU A 345 -23.92 -0.57 8.92
N ILE A 346 -22.86 0.21 9.17
CA ILE A 346 -21.54 -0.01 8.56
C ILE A 346 -20.87 -1.27 9.12
N LEU A 347 -20.99 -1.49 10.44
CA LEU A 347 -20.32 -2.57 11.18
C LEU A 347 -21.28 -3.36 12.08
N PRO A 348 -22.33 -4.01 11.52
CA PRO A 348 -23.40 -4.62 12.32
C PRO A 348 -22.91 -5.69 13.30
N ASP A 349 -21.89 -6.46 12.92
CA ASP A 349 -21.38 -7.60 13.69
C ASP A 349 -20.18 -7.25 14.60
N VAL A 350 -19.81 -5.96 14.68
CA VAL A 350 -18.67 -5.52 15.49
C VAL A 350 -19.15 -5.09 16.89
N GLN A 351 -18.41 -5.46 17.94
CA GLN A 351 -18.73 -5.06 19.31
C GLN A 351 -18.80 -3.53 19.45
N ALA A 352 -19.73 -3.04 20.28
CA ALA A 352 -20.03 -1.61 20.44
C ALA A 352 -18.78 -0.78 20.76
N ASP A 353 -17.96 -1.22 21.71
CA ASP A 353 -16.75 -0.49 22.10
C ASP A 353 -15.69 -0.42 20.99
N PHE A 354 -15.61 -1.43 20.11
CA PHE A 354 -14.75 -1.37 18.93
C PHE A 354 -15.33 -0.42 17.88
N ARG A 355 -16.65 -0.45 17.65
CA ARG A 355 -17.33 0.50 16.76
C ARG A 355 -17.16 1.95 17.21
N GLU A 356 -17.27 2.24 18.50
CA GLU A 356 -17.07 3.57 19.06
C GLU A 356 -15.64 4.08 18.81
N LEU A 357 -14.64 3.24 19.07
CA LEU A 357 -13.25 3.59 18.78
C LEU A 357 -13.05 3.86 17.28
N ILE A 358 -13.54 2.97 16.40
CA ILE A 358 -13.46 3.15 14.95
C ILE A 358 -14.12 4.46 14.52
N ALA A 359 -15.33 4.75 15.02
CA ALA A 359 -16.05 5.99 14.74
C ALA A 359 -15.29 7.25 15.17
N SER A 360 -14.56 7.18 16.27
CA SER A 360 -13.72 8.28 16.75
C SER A 360 -12.48 8.51 15.86
N LEU A 361 -11.97 7.45 15.21
CA LEU A 361 -10.78 7.47 14.34
C LEU A 361 -11.10 7.79 12.89
N VAL A 362 -12.27 7.37 12.39
CA VAL A 362 -12.68 7.48 10.99
C VAL A 362 -13.76 8.56 10.86
N ARG A 363 -13.33 9.82 10.98
CA ARG A 363 -14.19 11.01 10.87
C ARG A 363 -13.46 12.14 10.16
N PHE A 364 -14.25 13.04 9.56
CA PHE A 364 -13.74 14.10 8.69
C PHE A 364 -13.05 15.24 9.45
N ASP A 365 -13.68 15.76 10.51
CA ASP A 365 -13.23 16.93 11.25
C ASP A 365 -11.96 16.67 12.10
N SER A 366 -11.38 17.76 12.61
CA SER A 366 -10.20 17.74 13.48
C SER A 366 -10.41 17.06 14.84
N LYS A 367 -11.65 16.63 15.17
CA LYS A 367 -11.95 15.90 16.41
C LYS A 367 -11.60 14.41 16.32
N ARG A 368 -10.98 13.98 15.22
CA ARG A 368 -10.41 12.64 15.05
C ARG A 368 -9.54 12.26 16.25
N ALA A 369 -9.77 11.08 16.82
CA ALA A 369 -9.05 10.61 18.00
C ALA A 369 -7.55 10.49 17.72
N THR A 370 -6.72 10.94 18.67
CA THR A 370 -5.27 10.70 18.65
C THR A 370 -4.94 9.28 19.09
N ALA A 371 -3.72 8.82 18.82
CA ALA A 371 -3.24 7.55 19.34
C ALA A 371 -3.30 7.46 20.88
N ALA A 372 -3.03 8.57 21.58
CA ALA A 372 -3.16 8.64 23.04
C ALA A 372 -4.64 8.52 23.50
N ASN A 373 -5.59 9.06 22.73
CA ASN A 373 -7.02 8.84 23.00
C ASN A 373 -7.42 7.38 22.76
N ALA A 374 -6.98 6.79 21.65
CA ALA A 374 -7.26 5.40 21.32
C ALA A 374 -6.77 4.44 22.41
N LEU A 375 -5.53 4.61 22.89
CA LEU A 375 -4.95 3.78 23.96
C LEU A 375 -5.70 3.85 25.31
N ARG A 376 -6.50 4.90 25.54
CA ARG A 376 -7.34 5.05 26.73
C ARG A 376 -8.78 4.56 26.52
N HIS A 377 -9.10 4.03 25.35
CA HIS A 377 -10.42 3.53 25.04
C HIS A 377 -10.65 2.17 25.68
N VAL A 378 -11.83 1.93 26.24
CA VAL A 378 -12.18 0.70 26.99
C VAL A 378 -11.91 -0.59 26.21
N CYS A 379 -12.16 -0.58 24.90
CA CYS A 379 -11.90 -1.76 24.06
C CYS A 379 -10.41 -2.12 23.93
N LEU A 380 -9.48 -1.22 24.26
CA LEU A 380 -8.03 -1.44 24.27
C LEU A 380 -7.43 -1.59 25.68
N GLU A 381 -8.22 -1.38 26.73
CA GLU A 381 -7.79 -1.66 28.09
C GLU A 381 -7.53 -3.15 28.27
N ASP A 382 -6.51 -3.49 29.07
CA ASP A 382 -6.27 -4.88 29.45
C ASP A 382 -7.50 -5.37 30.23
N VAL A 383 -8.27 -6.26 29.61
CA VAL A 383 -9.27 -7.03 30.33
C VAL A 383 -8.48 -7.86 31.32
N ASN A 384 -8.41 -7.41 32.57
CA ASN A 384 -7.82 -8.16 33.65
C ASN A 384 -8.42 -9.56 33.63
N VAL A 385 -7.63 -10.55 33.21
CA VAL A 385 -8.02 -11.95 33.18
C VAL A 385 -7.93 -12.45 34.62
N TRP A 386 -8.91 -12.07 35.43
CA TRP A 386 -9.24 -12.75 36.68
C TRP A 386 -10.59 -13.41 36.49
N GLU A 387 -10.58 -14.62 35.96
CA GLU A 387 -11.57 -15.67 36.22
C GLU A 387 -11.01 -17.05 35.85
#